data_AF-A0A9K3DJK1-F1
#
_entry.id   AF-A0A9K3DJK1-F1
#
_cell.length_a   1.000
_cell.length_b   1.000
_cell.length_c   1.000
_cell.angle_alpha   90.00
_cell.angle_beta   90.00
_cell.angle_gamma   90.00
#
_symmetry.space_group_name_H-M   'P 1'
#
loop_
_entity.id
_entity.type
_entity.pdbx_description
1 polymer ?
#
loop_
_entity_poly.entity_id
_entity_poly.type
_entity_poly.pdbx_seq_one_letter_code
_entity_poly.pdbx_strand_id
1 'polypeptide(L)'
;MLWLKERGISCVAKSVLNSEELDKSIAQLIVVSRNDGYAQGYAECSQHVNSALKVNWDTSKSATYGADTGAALATLKTEFNSL
;
A
#
# COMPACT_ATOMS: atom_id res chain seq x y z
N MET A 1 38.94 12.31 -5.33
CA MET A 1 37.65 12.80 -4.80
C MET A 1 36.62 13.19 -5.88
N LEU A 2 36.89 13.05 -7.18
CA LEU A 2 35.95 13.42 -8.25
C LEU A 2 34.61 12.66 -8.18
N TRP A 3 34.65 11.36 -7.89
CA TRP A 3 33.46 10.51 -7.73
C TRP A 3 32.50 11.00 -6.63
N LEU A 4 33.05 11.46 -5.51
CA LEU A 4 32.27 12.01 -4.40
C LEU A 4 31.61 13.34 -4.80
N LYS A 5 32.35 14.18 -5.54
CA LYS A 5 31.90 15.51 -5.98
C LYS A 5 30.84 15.44 -7.08
N GLU A 6 30.94 14.48 -7.99
CA GLU A 6 30.07 14.36 -9.17
C GLU A 6 28.85 13.47 -8.97
N ARG A 7 28.93 12.47 -8.08
CA ARG A 7 27.84 11.51 -7.85
C ARG A 7 27.51 11.31 -6.37
N GLY A 8 28.54 11.21 -5.52
CA GLY A 8 28.35 10.90 -4.09
C GLY A 8 27.51 11.93 -3.34
N ILE A 9 27.83 13.22 -3.45
CA ILE A 9 27.13 14.28 -2.73
C ILE A 9 25.69 14.42 -3.21
N SER A 10 25.41 14.30 -4.51
CA SER A 10 24.03 14.35 -5.02
C SER A 10 23.21 13.15 -4.56
N CYS A 11 23.77 11.94 -4.57
CA CYS A 11 23.04 10.74 -4.12
C CYS A 11 22.79 10.76 -2.60
N VAL A 12 23.78 11.18 -1.81
CA VAL A 12 23.65 11.33 -0.35
C VAL A 12 22.70 12.47 -0.01
N ALA A 13 22.81 13.61 -0.69
CA ALA A 13 21.87 14.72 -0.52
C ALA A 13 20.45 14.28 -0.89
N LYS A 14 20.25 13.51 -1.96
CA LYS A 14 18.92 13.01 -2.31
C LYS A 14 18.37 12.01 -1.29
N SER A 15 19.19 11.13 -0.73
CA SER A 15 18.72 10.20 0.32
C SER A 15 18.48 10.86 1.68
N VAL A 16 19.16 11.97 1.98
CA VAL A 16 19.02 12.71 3.25
C VAL A 16 17.97 13.81 3.15
N LEU A 17 17.82 14.46 1.99
CA LEU A 17 16.90 15.58 1.76
C LEU A 17 15.51 15.15 1.26
N ASN A 18 15.35 13.96 0.68
CA ASN A 18 14.02 13.41 0.34
C ASN A 18 13.38 12.61 1.50
N SER A 19 13.83 12.79 2.74
CA SER A 19 13.26 12.06 3.88
C SER A 19 11.76 12.31 4.02
N GLU A 20 11.28 13.55 3.83
CA GLU A 20 9.86 13.87 3.93
C GLU A 20 9.02 13.27 2.79
N GLU A 21 9.55 13.27 1.56
CA GLU A 21 8.87 12.64 0.41
C GLU A 21 8.82 11.12 0.55
N LEU A 22 9.90 10.52 1.06
CA LEU A 22 9.97 9.10 1.36
C LEU A 22 9.02 8.73 2.52
N ASP A 23 8.99 9.51 3.60
CA ASP A 23 8.11 9.29 4.74
C ASP A 23 6.63 9.37 4.33
N LYS A 24 6.27 10.35 3.50
CA LYS A 24 4.91 10.46 2.92
C LYS A 24 4.57 9.24 2.07
N SER A 25 5.48 8.81 1.21
CA SER A 25 5.29 7.66 0.32
C SER A 25 5.12 6.36 1.13
N ILE A 26 5.92 6.17 2.18
CA ILE A 26 5.82 5.03 3.11
C ILE A 26 4.49 5.08 3.87
N ALA A 27 4.10 6.25 4.40
CA ALA A 27 2.84 6.41 5.11
C ALA A 27 1.64 6.06 4.21
N GLN A 28 1.63 6.52 2.97
CA GLN A 28 0.63 6.17 1.97
C GLN A 28 0.63 4.67 1.69
N LEU A 29 1.80 4.08 1.45
CA LEU A 29 1.95 2.65 1.19
C LEU A 29 1.39 1.78 2.34
N ILE A 30 1.63 2.19 3.60
CA ILE A 30 1.10 1.50 4.79
C ILE A 30 -0.43 1.59 4.81
N VAL A 31 -1.00 2.77 4.55
CA VAL A 31 -2.46 2.96 4.57
C VAL A 31 -3.13 2.10 3.49
N VAL A 32 -2.63 2.10 2.26
CA VAL A 32 -3.23 1.27 1.19
C VAL A 32 -3.01 -0.23 1.41
N SER A 33 -1.86 -0.63 1.96
CA SER A 33 -1.63 -2.04 2.33
C SER A 33 -2.62 -2.52 3.39
N ARG A 34 -2.94 -1.68 4.38
CA ARG A 34 -3.96 -2.00 5.40
C ARG A 34 -5.34 -2.12 4.78
N ASN A 35 -5.73 -1.18 3.92
CA ASN A 35 -7.03 -1.23 3.25
C ASN A 35 -7.17 -2.48 2.38
N ASP A 36 -6.12 -2.88 1.67
CA ASP A 36 -6.12 -4.12 0.91
C ASP A 36 -6.25 -5.36 1.80
N GLY A 37 -5.49 -5.40 2.89
CA GLY A 37 -5.62 -6.46 3.90
C GLY A 37 -7.01 -6.52 4.53
N TYR A 38 -7.66 -5.37 4.79
CA TYR A 38 -9.04 -5.33 5.27
C TYR A 38 -10.01 -5.89 4.24
N ALA A 39 -9.88 -5.52 2.96
CA ALA A 39 -10.72 -6.06 1.90
C ALA A 39 -10.61 -7.58 1.79
N GLN A 40 -9.39 -8.11 1.84
CA GLN A 40 -9.14 -9.56 1.88
C GLN A 40 -9.76 -10.21 3.12
N GLY A 41 -9.55 -9.63 4.31
CA GLY A 41 -10.13 -10.13 5.55
C GLY A 41 -11.67 -10.16 5.54
N TYR A 42 -12.32 -9.13 5.00
CA TYR A 42 -13.78 -9.12 4.85
C TYR A 42 -14.28 -10.20 3.88
N ALA A 43 -13.54 -10.49 2.81
CA ALA A 43 -13.87 -11.56 1.89
C ALA A 43 -13.77 -12.94 2.58
N GLU A 44 -12.69 -13.19 3.33
CA GLU A 44 -12.52 -14.41 4.12
C GLU A 44 -13.62 -14.58 5.17
N CYS A 45 -13.94 -13.52 5.92
CA CYS A 45 -15.04 -13.53 6.89
C CYS A 45 -16.38 -13.87 6.23
N SER A 46 -16.67 -13.27 5.06
CA SER A 46 -17.91 -13.54 4.31
C SER A 46 -17.98 -15.00 3.87
N GLN A 47 -16.87 -15.55 3.38
CA GLN A 47 -16.77 -16.96 3.01
C GLN A 47 -17.02 -17.89 4.21
N HIS A 48 -16.44 -17.59 5.38
CA HIS A 48 -16.67 -18.37 6.59
C HIS A 48 -18.14 -18.34 7.03
N VAL A 49 -18.78 -17.17 7.04
CA VAL A 49 -20.20 -17.03 7.40
C VAL A 49 -21.08 -17.85 6.46
N ASN A 50 -20.86 -17.74 5.14
CA ASN A 50 -21.61 -18.52 4.15
C ASN A 50 -21.42 -20.02 4.34
N SER A 51 -20.20 -20.45 4.63
CA SER A 51 -19.86 -21.85 4.82
C SER A 51 -20.54 -22.43 6.07
N ALA A 52 -20.52 -21.69 7.18
CA ALA A 52 -21.06 -22.11 8.47
C ALA A 52 -22.58 -22.06 8.53
N LEU A 53 -23.19 -20.97 8.04
CA LEU A 53 -24.62 -20.69 8.21
C LEU A 53 -25.46 -21.03 6.97
N LYS A 54 -24.83 -21.36 5.84
CA LYS A 54 -25.51 -21.64 4.56
C LYS A 54 -26.39 -20.47 4.08
N VAL A 55 -25.91 -19.25 4.30
CA VAL A 55 -26.56 -18.00 3.86
C VAL A 55 -25.83 -17.39 2.65
N ASN A 56 -26.43 -16.34 2.07
CA ASN A 56 -25.78 -15.52 1.03
C ASN A 56 -25.39 -14.15 1.61
N TRP A 57 -24.26 -14.13 2.32
CA TRP A 57 -23.61 -12.95 2.88
C TRP A 57 -22.46 -12.50 1.98
N ASP A 58 -22.37 -11.21 1.70
CA ASP A 58 -21.32 -10.62 0.88
C ASP A 58 -20.58 -9.50 1.61
N THR A 59 -19.65 -8.84 0.92
CA THR A 59 -18.86 -7.73 1.45
C THR A 59 -19.54 -6.37 1.27
N SER A 60 -20.82 -6.29 0.86
CA SER A 60 -21.50 -5.01 0.55
C SER A 60 -21.60 -4.02 1.72
N LYS A 61 -21.39 -4.50 2.94
CA LYS A 61 -21.39 -3.70 4.17
C LYS A 61 -20.00 -3.45 4.73
N SER A 62 -18.95 -3.88 4.04
CA SER A 62 -17.58 -3.65 4.50
C SER A 62 -17.15 -2.21 4.31
N ALA A 63 -16.21 -1.74 5.13
CA ALA A 63 -15.65 -0.40 5.01
C ALA A 63 -14.85 -0.20 3.70
N THR A 64 -14.43 -1.29 3.05
CA THR A 64 -13.70 -1.29 1.79
C THR A 64 -14.58 -1.61 0.59
N TYR A 65 -15.91 -1.67 0.76
CA TYR A 65 -16.81 -2.02 -0.33
C TYR A 65 -16.73 -1.03 -1.49
N GLY A 66 -16.58 -1.55 -2.71
CA GLY A 66 -16.46 -0.74 -3.93
C GLY A 66 -15.09 -0.05 -4.11
N ALA A 67 -14.16 -0.20 -3.16
CA ALA A 67 -12.80 0.29 -3.32
C ALA A 67 -11.92 -0.74 -4.03
N ASP A 68 -11.18 -0.31 -5.05
CA ASP A 68 -10.14 -1.13 -5.68
C ASP A 68 -8.81 -1.00 -4.91
N THR A 69 -8.78 -1.61 -3.72
CA THR A 69 -7.63 -1.56 -2.82
C THR A 69 -6.40 -2.25 -3.42
N GLY A 70 -6.62 -3.28 -4.24
CA GLY A 70 -5.57 -4.03 -4.91
C GLY A 70 -4.87 -3.20 -5.98
N ALA A 71 -5.63 -2.50 -6.83
CA ALA A 71 -5.04 -1.58 -7.81
C ALA A 71 -4.32 -0.41 -7.13
N ALA A 72 -4.91 0.17 -6.07
CA ALA A 72 -4.28 1.25 -5.31
C ALA A 72 -2.93 0.81 -4.70
N LEU A 73 -2.87 -0.39 -4.12
CA LEU A 73 -1.63 -0.96 -3.60
C LEU A 73 -0.60 -1.23 -4.71
N ALA A 74 -1.03 -1.77 -5.84
CA ALA A 74 -0.14 -2.06 -6.97
C ALA A 74 0.49 -0.78 -7.56
N THR A 75 -0.31 0.28 -7.73
CA THR A 75 0.17 1.58 -8.19
C THR A 75 1.19 2.18 -7.22
N LEU A 76 0.85 2.31 -5.93
CA LEU A 76 1.76 2.91 -4.95
C LEU A 76 3.04 2.09 -4.74
N LYS A 77 2.97 0.76 -4.86
CA LYS A 77 4.17 -0.08 -4.85
C LYS A 77 5.08 0.18 -6.04
N THR A 78 4.50 0.46 -7.21
CA THR A 78 5.25 0.80 -8.42
C THR A 78 5.92 2.16 -8.28
N GLU A 79 5.19 3.16 -7.77
CA GLU A 79 5.72 4.50 -7.48
C GLU A 79 6.85 4.44 -6.45
N PHE A 80 6.65 3.73 -5.33
CA PHE A 80 7.66 3.55 -4.30
C PHE A 80 8.95 2.90 -4.83
N ASN A 81 8.84 1.89 -5.68
CA ASN A 81 10.02 1.23 -6.29
C ASN A 81 10.77 2.12 -7.31
N SER A 82 10.18 3.25 -7.70
CA SER A 82 10.77 4.21 -8.63
C SER A 82 11.41 5.43 -7.97
N LEU A 83 11.33 5.54 -6.63
CA LEU A 83 12.00 6.54 -5.81
C LEU A 83 13.50 6.23 -5.64
#